data_AF-A0A6L6WR42-F1
#
_entry.id   AF-A0A6L6WR42-F1
#
_cell.length_a   1.000
_cell.length_b   1.000
_cell.length_c   1.000
_cell.angle_alpha   90.00
_cell.angle_beta   90.00
_cell.angle_gamma   90.00
#
_symmetry.space_group_name_H-M   'P 1'
#
loop_
_entity.id
_entity.type
_entity.pdbx_description
1 polymer ?
#
loop_
_entity_poly.entity_id
_entity_poly.type
_entity_poly.pdbx_seq_one_letter_code
_entity_poly.pdbx_strand_id
1 'polypeptide(L)'
;MTGSLRPSLRDPRQVMRLSRLGSLHQCRLSFMRILTRRMADEAWEFSRPIFNIAADGTGHAVYCAKGPDRTYSLVAFAHDLPSEMRSDRVIAEAWDATFTLFDGIPTADDIERLSKNVPLQEAGRIRESELSLSRANRSVRLWNHVVEVLASGHQPEAEQLANVGYLMRTTAVYGSGKFGAADREMIADRPEFSAPFQAEMLSVFLTRAFVRDLIEDAAQTKGGETAVRLDNRVARQLGIGNSTGLGMAPFIVNHPMLFNNWIMAREEALLRVRQVQRATDAEIAQFKEMLKRCSQSVSQWQSEHPLQVKKLNTLRADLDAVFSHVAKHDLSTDLPWDQLVRWSEAHLSEEGQELVNSVVMEPYDHLVDGLSNSLSDCNSDAFLIDGDMTVGALKELIQNCFGWALELDWTASENCAQAWYVSAEKLEPRIGSRFKESIAEYEQPLAPARDAVQAYEELRKWEHDKKISDFLLRHPEHRHTVRRSQISASAPYSEIQDNTIGEDILPIDMLRAKLSFFGATHFDPRSDRWVRICMFQGAPYPNELTHDNADHWVYPNLEGAE
;
A
#
# COMPACT_ATOMS: atom_id res chain seq x y z
N MET A 1 21.60 30.60 -24.26
CA MET A 1 21.90 30.55 -22.82
C MET A 1 20.71 29.95 -22.11
N THR A 2 20.61 28.62 -22.10
CA THR A 2 19.59 27.88 -21.35
C THR A 2 20.16 27.63 -19.97
N GLY A 3 19.85 28.52 -19.01
CA GLY A 3 20.17 28.24 -17.62
C GLY A 3 19.51 26.92 -17.24
N SER A 4 20.30 25.91 -16.91
CA SER A 4 19.77 24.67 -16.36
C SER A 4 19.06 25.04 -15.05
N LEU A 5 17.72 25.10 -15.10
CA LEU A 5 16.90 25.23 -13.91
C LEU A 5 17.31 24.08 -12.99
N ARG A 6 17.78 24.37 -11.78
CA ARG A 6 18.09 23.32 -10.81
C ARG A 6 16.83 22.48 -10.58
N PRO A 7 16.94 21.15 -10.46
CA PRO A 7 15.80 20.32 -10.10
C PRO A 7 15.13 20.86 -8.83
N SER A 8 13.81 20.89 -8.83
CA SER A 8 12.98 21.26 -7.67
C SER A 8 11.93 20.16 -7.44
N LEU A 9 11.30 20.21 -6.27
CA LEU A 9 10.10 19.41 -6.01
C LEU A 9 9.04 19.71 -7.08
N ARG A 10 8.29 18.68 -7.49
CA ARG A 10 7.19 18.82 -8.45
C ARG A 10 6.00 19.50 -7.78
N ASP A 11 5.29 20.33 -8.52
CA ASP A 11 4.14 21.08 -8.00
C ASP A 11 3.08 20.12 -7.44
N PRO A 12 2.55 20.33 -6.21
CA PRO A 12 1.46 19.51 -5.68
C PRO A 12 0.24 19.42 -6.60
N ARG A 13 -0.07 20.48 -7.37
CA ARG A 13 -1.17 20.51 -8.35
C ARG A 13 -0.99 19.54 -9.50
N GLN A 14 0.26 19.13 -9.75
CA GLN A 14 0.61 18.06 -10.69
C GLN A 14 0.60 16.70 -9.99
N VAL A 15 1.30 16.56 -8.86
CA VAL A 15 1.53 15.27 -8.18
C VAL A 15 0.25 14.68 -7.58
N MET A 16 -0.61 15.52 -6.99
CA MET A 16 -1.78 15.10 -6.22
C MET A 16 -3.05 14.92 -7.05
N ARG A 17 -2.91 14.83 -8.38
CA ARG A 17 -4.01 14.42 -9.28
C ARG A 17 -4.26 12.93 -9.15
N LEU A 18 -5.52 12.51 -9.11
CA LEU A 18 -5.91 11.11 -8.96
C LEU A 18 -5.33 10.25 -10.08
N SER A 19 -5.36 10.71 -11.33
CA SER A 19 -4.79 9.95 -12.46
C SER A 19 -3.30 9.62 -12.26
N ARG A 20 -2.52 10.56 -11.71
CA ARG A 20 -1.10 10.41 -11.42
C ARG A 20 -0.84 9.56 -10.18
N LEU A 21 -1.59 9.79 -9.11
CA LEU A 21 -1.56 8.95 -7.90
C LEU A 21 -1.89 7.48 -8.24
N GLY A 22 -2.87 7.28 -9.12
CA GLY A 22 -3.25 6.00 -9.72
C GLY A 22 -2.30 5.45 -10.79
N SER A 23 -1.14 6.08 -10.95
CA SER A 23 -0.03 5.64 -11.80
C SER A 23 1.26 5.43 -11.02
N LEU A 24 1.25 5.60 -9.69
CA LEU A 24 2.41 5.29 -8.85
C LEU A 24 2.79 3.80 -8.93
N HIS A 25 4.10 3.56 -8.82
CA HIS A 25 4.72 2.25 -8.71
C HIS A 25 5.46 2.15 -7.37
N GLN A 26 5.72 0.92 -6.92
CA GLN A 26 6.57 0.69 -5.75
C GLN A 26 7.97 1.27 -5.98
N CYS A 27 8.63 1.68 -4.91
CA CYS A 27 10.01 2.17 -4.93
C CYS A 27 10.74 1.73 -3.65
N ARG A 28 11.99 2.16 -3.47
CA ARG A 28 12.79 1.83 -2.28
C ARG A 28 12.09 2.18 -0.95
N LEU A 29 11.22 3.19 -0.93
CA LEU A 29 10.44 3.62 0.25
C LEU A 29 9.19 2.77 0.53
N SER A 30 8.94 1.72 -0.24
CA SER A 30 7.78 0.86 -0.03
C SER A 30 7.92 0.00 1.24
N PHE A 31 6.82 -0.13 2.00
CA PHE A 31 6.83 -0.65 3.37
C PHE A 31 7.28 -2.11 3.46
N MET A 32 6.90 -2.98 2.52
CA MET A 32 7.39 -4.36 2.47
C MET A 32 8.91 -4.43 2.25
N ARG A 33 9.47 -3.52 1.44
CA ARG A 33 10.91 -3.44 1.17
C ARG A 33 11.68 -2.87 2.36
N ILE A 34 11.13 -1.84 3.02
CA ILE A 34 11.67 -1.33 4.28
C ILE A 34 11.77 -2.45 5.32
N LEU A 35 10.70 -3.24 5.50
CA LEU A 35 10.68 -4.35 6.45
C LEU A 35 11.75 -5.40 6.12
N THR A 36 11.81 -5.85 4.87
CA THR A 36 12.74 -6.91 4.45
C THR A 36 14.19 -6.50 4.54
N ARG A 37 14.54 -5.27 4.13
CA ARG A 37 15.89 -4.70 4.35
C ARG A 37 16.23 -4.65 5.83
N ARG A 38 15.34 -4.10 6.65
CA ARG A 38 15.58 -4.00 8.10
C ARG A 38 15.81 -5.36 8.75
N MET A 39 14.93 -6.32 8.48
CA MET A 39 15.05 -7.68 9.05
C MET A 39 16.38 -8.33 8.67
N ALA A 40 16.90 -8.07 7.47
CA ALA A 40 18.21 -8.55 7.04
C ALA A 40 19.37 -7.79 7.69
N ASP A 41 19.32 -6.46 7.72
CA ASP A 41 20.37 -5.59 8.30
C ASP A 41 20.55 -5.83 9.80
N GLU A 42 19.45 -6.06 10.51
CA GLU A 42 19.43 -6.35 11.94
C GLU A 42 19.55 -7.85 12.25
N ALA A 43 19.75 -8.69 11.23
CA ALA A 43 19.90 -10.14 11.33
C ALA A 43 18.80 -10.82 12.18
N TRP A 44 17.54 -10.51 11.89
CA TRP A 44 16.39 -11.08 12.61
C TRP A 44 16.38 -12.60 12.52
N GLU A 45 16.13 -13.26 13.66
CA GLU A 45 16.06 -14.71 13.76
C GLU A 45 14.60 -15.17 13.67
N PHE A 46 14.34 -16.20 12.87
CA PHE A 46 13.00 -16.75 12.71
C PHE A 46 12.92 -18.18 13.23
N SER A 47 11.85 -18.50 13.93
CA SER A 47 11.59 -19.85 14.43
C SER A 47 10.10 -20.19 14.41
N ARG A 48 9.82 -21.49 14.44
CA ARG A 48 8.46 -22.05 14.49
C ARG A 48 8.33 -22.95 15.71
N PRO A 49 8.21 -22.39 16.93
CA PRO A 49 8.20 -23.18 18.17
C PRO A 49 6.98 -24.11 18.28
N ILE A 50 5.86 -23.78 17.63
CA ILE A 50 4.64 -24.58 17.67
C ILE A 50 4.13 -24.76 16.24
N PHE A 51 3.89 -26.01 15.86
CA PHE A 51 3.16 -26.38 14.65
C PHE A 51 2.28 -27.59 14.98
N ASN A 52 1.08 -27.32 15.48
CA ASN A 52 0.11 -28.32 15.91
C ASN A 52 -1.09 -28.28 14.98
N ILE A 53 -0.89 -28.81 13.77
CA ILE A 53 -1.92 -28.98 12.74
C ILE A 53 -2.26 -30.47 12.67
N ALA A 54 -3.54 -30.79 12.79
CA ALA A 54 -4.06 -32.14 12.68
C ALA A 54 -4.14 -32.59 11.21
N ALA A 55 -4.32 -33.89 10.99
CA ALA A 55 -4.38 -34.49 9.66
C ALA A 55 -5.55 -33.95 8.78
N ASP A 56 -6.59 -33.38 9.40
CA ASP A 56 -7.68 -32.70 8.70
C ASP A 56 -7.35 -31.24 8.31
N GLY A 57 -6.15 -30.76 8.65
CA GLY A 57 -5.66 -29.42 8.36
C GLY A 57 -6.15 -28.36 9.36
N THR A 58 -6.74 -28.75 10.50
CA THR A 58 -7.17 -27.85 11.57
C THR A 58 -6.13 -27.76 12.69
N GLY A 59 -6.08 -26.64 13.42
CA GLY A 59 -5.20 -26.51 14.58
C GLY A 59 -4.57 -25.12 14.68
N HIS A 60 -3.35 -25.06 15.23
CA HIS A 60 -2.63 -23.79 15.38
C HIS A 60 -1.12 -23.92 15.21
N ALA A 61 -0.49 -22.80 14.85
CA ALA A 61 0.96 -22.67 14.77
C ALA A 61 1.42 -21.32 15.32
N VAL A 62 2.66 -21.25 15.79
CA VAL A 62 3.30 -20.02 16.26
C VAL A 62 4.62 -19.84 15.52
N TYR A 63 4.80 -18.67 14.92
CA TYR A 63 6.03 -18.24 14.25
C TYR A 63 6.59 -17.03 14.98
N CYS A 64 7.84 -17.11 15.42
CA CYS A 64 8.51 -16.01 16.11
C CYS A 64 9.51 -15.34 15.16
N ALA A 65 9.46 -14.01 15.11
CA ALA A 65 10.45 -13.13 14.51
C ALA A 65 11.16 -12.37 15.64
N LYS A 66 12.42 -12.69 15.90
CA LYS A 66 13.23 -12.11 16.96
C LYS A 66 14.20 -11.10 16.37
N GLY A 67 13.93 -9.83 16.62
CA GLY A 67 14.84 -8.72 16.32
C GLY A 67 15.86 -8.50 17.45
N PRO A 68 16.60 -7.38 17.39
CA PRO A 68 17.64 -7.07 18.38
C PRO A 68 17.11 -6.93 19.81
N ASP A 69 15.98 -6.23 19.97
CA ASP A 69 15.43 -5.87 21.28
C ASP A 69 14.16 -6.63 21.66
N ARG A 70 13.41 -7.13 20.67
CA ARG A 70 12.06 -7.69 20.85
C ARG A 70 11.81 -8.90 19.97
N THR A 71 10.86 -9.72 20.41
CA THR A 71 10.31 -10.83 19.63
C THR A 71 8.85 -10.56 19.34
N TYR A 72 8.42 -10.82 18.11
CA TYR A 72 7.03 -10.77 17.69
C TYR A 72 6.59 -12.14 17.22
N SER A 73 5.38 -12.56 17.59
CA SER A 73 4.89 -13.91 17.26
C SER A 73 3.60 -13.86 16.45
N LEU A 74 3.60 -14.43 15.25
CA LEU A 74 2.36 -14.72 14.56
C LEU A 74 1.73 -15.97 15.18
N VAL A 75 0.52 -15.83 15.73
CA VAL A 75 -0.33 -16.97 16.13
C VAL A 75 -1.32 -17.22 15.00
N ALA A 76 -1.21 -18.37 14.36
CA ALA A 76 -2.05 -18.80 13.25
C ALA A 76 -3.02 -19.90 13.71
N PHE A 77 -4.30 -19.76 13.37
CA PHE A 77 -5.31 -20.80 13.57
C PHE A 77 -5.82 -21.27 12.21
N ALA A 78 -5.74 -22.58 11.96
CA ALA A 78 -6.27 -23.21 10.76
C ALA A 78 -7.62 -23.85 11.08
N HIS A 79 -8.60 -23.63 10.21
CA HIS A 79 -9.97 -24.10 10.39
C HIS A 79 -10.38 -25.02 9.24
N ASP A 80 -11.31 -25.94 9.52
CA ASP A 80 -12.00 -26.65 8.45
C ASP A 80 -13.14 -25.77 7.94
N LEU A 81 -13.11 -25.48 6.64
CA LEU A 81 -14.09 -24.64 5.98
C LEU A 81 -14.57 -25.33 4.69
N PRO A 82 -15.87 -25.66 4.59
CA PRO A 82 -16.43 -26.20 3.37
C PRO A 82 -16.23 -25.25 2.18
N SER A 83 -16.00 -25.82 0.99
CA SER A 83 -15.65 -25.07 -0.22
C SER A 83 -16.64 -23.98 -0.60
N GLU A 84 -17.92 -24.22 -0.35
CA GLU A 84 -19.07 -23.38 -0.65
C GLU A 84 -19.19 -22.18 0.29
N MET A 85 -18.53 -22.23 1.45
CA MET A 85 -18.45 -21.11 2.41
C MET A 85 -17.26 -20.19 2.14
N ARG A 86 -16.33 -20.57 1.24
CA ARG A 86 -15.19 -19.74 0.88
C ARG A 86 -15.65 -18.53 0.09
N SER A 87 -15.53 -17.36 0.70
CA SER A 87 -15.84 -16.09 0.06
C SER A 87 -14.61 -15.23 -0.10
N ASP A 88 -14.54 -14.65 -1.29
CA ASP A 88 -13.53 -13.70 -1.71
C ASP A 88 -13.71 -12.31 -1.07
N ARG A 89 -14.83 -12.11 -0.36
CA ARG A 89 -15.27 -10.83 0.18
C ARG A 89 -15.02 -10.76 1.68
N VAL A 90 -14.83 -9.54 2.17
CA VAL A 90 -14.65 -9.24 3.62
C VAL A 90 -15.86 -9.68 4.46
N ILE A 91 -17.02 -9.88 3.84
CA ILE A 91 -18.29 -10.30 4.48
C ILE A 91 -18.43 -11.81 4.71
N ALA A 92 -17.37 -12.60 4.52
CA ALA A 92 -17.43 -14.00 4.92
C ALA A 92 -17.67 -14.10 6.44
N GLU A 93 -18.32 -15.16 6.91
CA GLU A 93 -18.49 -15.42 8.35
C GLU A 93 -17.50 -16.47 8.86
N ALA A 94 -16.75 -17.09 7.96
CA ALA A 94 -15.77 -18.11 8.27
C ALA A 94 -14.60 -18.07 7.27
N TRP A 95 -13.43 -18.52 7.73
CA TRP A 95 -12.18 -18.46 6.99
C TRP A 95 -11.35 -19.72 7.18
N ASP A 96 -10.59 -20.11 6.16
CA ASP A 96 -9.67 -21.28 6.26
C ASP A 96 -8.55 -21.03 7.29
N ALA A 97 -8.15 -19.77 7.51
CA ALA A 97 -7.18 -19.42 8.54
C ALA A 97 -7.40 -18.01 9.11
N THR A 98 -7.15 -17.85 10.41
CA THR A 98 -7.17 -16.56 11.11
C THR A 98 -5.86 -16.36 11.88
N PHE A 99 -5.46 -15.09 12.05
CA PHE A 99 -4.14 -14.76 12.56
C PHE A 99 -4.17 -13.56 13.49
N THR A 100 -3.22 -13.52 14.42
CA THR A 100 -2.86 -12.31 15.14
C THR A 100 -1.35 -12.19 15.28
N LEU A 101 -0.83 -10.97 15.19
CA LEU A 101 0.57 -10.69 15.55
C LEU A 101 0.63 -10.31 17.02
N PHE A 102 1.25 -11.15 17.82
CA PHE A 102 1.42 -10.99 19.26
C PHE A 102 2.75 -10.28 19.58
N ASP A 103 2.73 -9.37 20.54
CA ASP A 103 3.89 -8.66 21.07
C ASP A 103 4.58 -9.51 22.14
N GLY A 104 5.68 -10.18 21.78
CA GLY A 104 6.36 -11.17 22.60
C GLY A 104 6.17 -12.60 22.13
N ILE A 105 6.36 -13.55 23.04
CA ILE A 105 6.12 -14.99 22.82
C ILE A 105 4.87 -15.39 23.62
N PRO A 106 3.81 -15.90 22.96
CA PRO A 106 2.55 -16.21 23.64
C PRO A 106 2.71 -17.43 24.57
N THR A 107 2.07 -17.36 25.73
CA THR A 107 1.94 -18.50 26.65
C THR A 107 0.85 -19.48 26.17
N ALA A 108 0.76 -20.65 26.81
CA ALA A 108 -0.34 -21.57 26.54
C ALA A 108 -1.72 -20.94 26.84
N ASP A 109 -1.82 -20.15 27.92
CA ASP A 109 -3.04 -19.43 28.30
C ASP A 109 -3.40 -18.34 27.26
N ASP A 110 -2.40 -17.67 26.70
CA ASP A 110 -2.61 -16.72 25.60
C ASP A 110 -3.17 -17.43 24.36
N ILE A 111 -2.58 -18.56 23.97
CA ILE A 111 -3.05 -19.35 22.82
C ILE A 111 -4.49 -19.84 23.07
N GLU A 112 -4.81 -20.32 24.27
CA GLU A 112 -6.16 -20.75 24.62
C GLU A 112 -7.16 -19.58 24.50
N ARG A 113 -6.81 -18.40 25.04
CA ARG A 113 -7.64 -17.20 24.93
C ARG A 113 -7.83 -16.77 23.48
N LEU A 114 -6.75 -16.73 22.71
CA LEU A 114 -6.75 -16.28 21.32
C LEU A 114 -7.55 -17.23 20.43
N SER A 115 -7.50 -18.54 20.68
CA SER A 115 -8.30 -19.52 19.92
C SER A 115 -9.80 -19.30 20.04
N LYS A 116 -10.26 -18.71 21.15
CA LYS A 116 -11.67 -18.38 21.39
C LYS A 116 -12.11 -17.02 20.82
N ASN A 117 -11.17 -16.17 20.37
CA ASN A 117 -11.47 -14.78 19.98
C ASN A 117 -11.00 -14.41 18.58
N VAL A 118 -9.79 -14.83 18.18
CA VAL A 118 -9.21 -14.52 16.87
C VAL A 118 -10.08 -15.05 15.72
N PRO A 119 -10.66 -16.27 15.78
CA PRO A 119 -11.56 -16.73 14.71
C PRO A 119 -12.88 -15.96 14.59
N LEU A 120 -13.35 -15.32 15.67
CA LEU A 120 -14.63 -14.59 15.69
C LEU A 120 -14.58 -13.22 14.99
N GLN A 121 -13.38 -12.71 14.70
CA GLN A 121 -13.16 -11.45 14.00
C GLN A 121 -13.97 -10.27 14.59
N GLU A 122 -14.96 -9.73 13.87
CA GLU A 122 -15.79 -8.61 14.31
C GLU A 122 -16.54 -8.90 15.65
N ALA A 123 -16.90 -10.16 15.89
CA ALA A 123 -17.56 -10.60 17.12
C ALA A 123 -16.56 -10.92 18.25
N GLY A 124 -15.27 -11.08 17.93
CA GLY A 124 -14.21 -11.38 18.88
C GLY A 124 -13.55 -10.12 19.47
N ARG A 125 -12.81 -10.28 20.56
CA ARG A 125 -11.96 -9.20 21.12
C ARG A 125 -10.56 -9.71 21.42
N ILE A 126 -9.58 -8.93 20.97
CA ILE A 126 -8.17 -9.10 21.32
C ILE A 126 -7.76 -8.02 22.33
N ARG A 127 -6.48 -7.99 22.71
CA ARG A 127 -5.93 -7.10 23.72
C ARG A 127 -4.75 -6.32 23.15
N GLU A 128 -4.23 -5.40 23.96
CA GLU A 128 -3.05 -4.60 23.66
C GLU A 128 -1.76 -5.41 23.44
N SER A 129 -1.74 -6.69 23.82
CA SER A 129 -0.67 -7.64 23.48
C SER A 129 -0.73 -8.13 22.01
N GLU A 130 -1.80 -7.82 21.28
CA GLU A 130 -1.97 -8.16 19.87
C GLU A 130 -1.88 -6.89 19.01
N LEU A 131 -0.89 -6.83 18.12
CA LEU A 131 -0.61 -5.70 17.25
C LEU A 131 -1.48 -5.70 15.99
N SER A 132 -1.91 -6.88 15.54
CA SER A 132 -2.80 -6.99 14.39
C SER A 132 -3.72 -8.22 14.47
N LEU A 133 -4.82 -8.16 13.73
CA LEU A 133 -5.77 -9.25 13.51
C LEU A 133 -6.01 -9.40 12.01
N SER A 134 -5.86 -10.61 11.48
CA SER A 134 -6.12 -10.88 10.06
C SER A 134 -6.78 -12.23 9.82
N ARG A 135 -7.21 -12.42 8.57
CA ARG A 135 -7.90 -13.63 8.11
C ARG A 135 -7.63 -13.89 6.65
N ALA A 136 -7.58 -15.17 6.26
CA ALA A 136 -7.30 -15.58 4.90
C ALA A 136 -8.10 -16.82 4.46
N ASN A 137 -8.37 -16.89 3.16
CA ASN A 137 -9.02 -18.02 2.52
C ASN A 137 -8.09 -18.69 1.51
N ARG A 138 -8.23 -20.01 1.35
CA ARG A 138 -7.51 -20.81 0.37
C ARG A 138 -7.96 -20.44 -1.05
N SER A 139 -7.00 -20.42 -1.96
CA SER A 139 -7.28 -20.38 -3.39
C SER A 139 -7.88 -21.71 -3.81
N VAL A 140 -9.18 -21.74 -4.10
CA VAL A 140 -9.93 -22.97 -4.47
C VAL A 140 -9.27 -23.68 -5.66
N ARG A 141 -8.74 -22.93 -6.63
CA ARG A 141 -8.15 -23.49 -7.85
C ARG A 141 -6.75 -24.06 -7.61
N LEU A 142 -5.92 -23.37 -6.83
CA LEU A 142 -4.49 -23.67 -6.77
C LEU A 142 -4.10 -24.56 -5.58
N TRP A 143 -4.83 -24.46 -4.45
CA TRP A 143 -4.50 -25.19 -3.23
C TRP A 143 -4.47 -26.70 -3.45
N ASN A 144 -5.58 -27.28 -3.90
CA ASN A 144 -5.70 -28.73 -4.06
C ASN A 144 -4.70 -29.29 -5.08
N HIS A 145 -4.49 -28.55 -6.17
CA HIS A 145 -3.52 -28.92 -7.19
C HIS A 145 -2.10 -29.00 -6.63
N VAL A 146 -1.66 -27.98 -5.88
CA VAL A 146 -0.31 -27.97 -5.30
C VAL A 146 -0.15 -29.08 -4.26
N VAL A 147 -1.16 -29.33 -3.41
CA VAL A 147 -1.14 -30.48 -2.49
C VAL A 147 -0.96 -31.79 -3.25
N GLU A 148 -1.71 -32.00 -4.33
CA GLU A 148 -1.66 -33.22 -5.14
C GLU A 148 -0.30 -33.44 -5.82
N VAL A 149 0.24 -32.38 -6.43
CA VAL A 149 1.53 -32.44 -7.11
C VAL A 149 2.65 -32.75 -6.12
N LEU A 150 2.70 -32.04 -4.99
CA LEU A 150 3.70 -32.27 -3.95
C LEU A 150 3.55 -33.66 -3.31
N ALA A 151 2.33 -34.11 -3.02
CA ALA A 151 2.05 -35.44 -2.47
C ALA A 151 2.49 -36.58 -3.40
N SER A 152 2.48 -36.33 -4.72
CA SER A 152 2.94 -37.28 -5.74
C SER A 152 4.45 -37.28 -5.99
N GLY A 153 5.21 -36.44 -5.27
CA GLY A 153 6.67 -36.35 -5.41
C GLY A 153 7.16 -35.38 -6.49
N HIS A 154 6.28 -34.54 -7.03
CA HIS A 154 6.61 -33.59 -8.11
C HIS A 154 6.52 -32.13 -7.63
N GLN A 155 7.08 -31.20 -8.42
CA GLN A 155 6.96 -29.76 -8.19
C GLN A 155 5.88 -29.16 -9.11
N PRO A 156 5.08 -28.18 -8.64
CA PRO A 156 4.10 -27.51 -9.48
C PRO A 156 4.78 -26.68 -10.58
N GLU A 157 4.12 -26.57 -11.73
CA GLU A 157 4.62 -25.80 -12.87
C GLU A 157 4.63 -24.29 -12.58
N ALA A 158 5.76 -23.63 -12.85
CA ALA A 158 5.96 -22.21 -12.60
C ALA A 158 4.92 -21.32 -13.30
N GLU A 159 4.54 -21.65 -14.53
CA GLU A 159 3.55 -20.88 -15.30
C GLU A 159 2.17 -20.87 -14.61
N GLN A 160 1.75 -22.00 -14.03
CA GLN A 160 0.49 -22.09 -13.31
C GLN A 160 0.50 -21.26 -12.02
N LEU A 161 1.64 -21.24 -11.31
CA LEU A 161 1.81 -20.39 -10.13
C LEU A 161 1.84 -18.91 -10.50
N ALA A 162 2.49 -18.54 -11.61
CA ALA A 162 2.60 -17.15 -12.07
C ALA A 162 1.23 -16.51 -12.37
N ASN A 163 0.28 -17.30 -12.88
CA ASN A 163 -1.07 -16.81 -13.22
C ASN A 163 -1.91 -16.40 -12.00
N VAL A 164 -1.69 -17.02 -10.82
CA VAL A 164 -2.48 -16.74 -9.61
C VAL A 164 -1.64 -16.01 -8.56
N GLY A 165 -0.39 -16.40 -8.38
CA GLY A 165 0.60 -15.76 -7.52
C GLY A 165 0.45 -16.03 -6.01
N TYR A 166 -0.60 -16.72 -5.56
CA TYR A 166 -0.83 -17.00 -4.13
C TYR A 166 -1.65 -18.29 -3.89
N LEU A 167 -1.41 -18.94 -2.74
CA LEU A 167 -2.19 -20.09 -2.24
C LEU A 167 -3.26 -19.69 -1.24
N MET A 168 -3.05 -18.60 -0.50
CA MET A 168 -4.07 -17.99 0.35
C MET A 168 -4.15 -16.50 0.09
N ARG A 169 -5.33 -15.95 0.34
CA ARG A 169 -5.61 -14.54 0.18
C ARG A 169 -6.16 -13.95 1.46
N THR A 170 -5.52 -12.88 1.92
CA THR A 170 -6.02 -12.09 3.03
C THR A 170 -7.21 -11.23 2.58
N THR A 171 -8.23 -11.14 3.42
CA THR A 171 -9.35 -10.19 3.18
C THR A 171 -9.22 -8.92 4.01
N ALA A 172 -8.50 -8.99 5.14
CA ALA A 172 -8.18 -7.84 5.95
C ALA A 172 -6.97 -8.12 6.85
N VAL A 173 -6.23 -7.04 7.14
CA VAL A 173 -5.24 -6.97 8.22
C VAL A 173 -5.58 -5.71 9.00
N TYR A 174 -6.11 -5.90 10.20
CA TYR A 174 -6.56 -4.84 11.09
C TYR A 174 -5.50 -4.58 12.15
N GLY A 175 -5.31 -3.32 12.53
CA GLY A 175 -4.44 -2.87 13.61
C GLY A 175 -4.97 -1.57 14.20
N SER A 176 -4.12 -0.82 14.92
CA SER A 176 -4.43 0.51 15.45
C SER A 176 -5.73 0.57 16.27
N GLY A 177 -5.77 -0.17 17.39
CA GLY A 177 -6.90 -0.13 18.34
C GLY A 177 -8.12 -0.97 17.93
N LYS A 178 -8.23 -1.37 16.66
CA LYS A 178 -9.42 -2.10 16.18
C LYS A 178 -9.56 -3.44 16.91
N PHE A 179 -10.79 -3.76 17.35
CA PHE A 179 -11.14 -4.97 18.10
C PHE A 179 -10.39 -5.15 19.44
N GLY A 180 -9.77 -4.08 19.96
CA GLY A 180 -8.97 -4.11 21.19
C GLY A 180 -7.48 -4.36 20.95
N ALA A 181 -7.02 -4.41 19.69
CA ALA A 181 -5.59 -4.47 19.34
C ALA A 181 -4.83 -3.28 19.94
N ALA A 182 -3.50 -3.39 20.01
CA ALA A 182 -2.64 -2.26 20.35
C ALA A 182 -2.93 -1.05 19.44
N ASP A 183 -3.00 0.14 20.04
CA ASP A 183 -3.03 1.39 19.28
C ASP A 183 -1.60 1.77 18.84
N ARG A 184 -1.49 2.59 17.79
CA ARG A 184 -0.20 3.06 17.26
C ARG A 184 0.64 3.75 18.33
N GLU A 185 0.03 4.44 19.29
CA GLU A 185 0.73 5.10 20.41
C GLU A 185 1.57 4.12 21.24
N MET A 186 1.17 2.85 21.33
CA MET A 186 1.86 1.82 22.15
C MET A 186 3.15 1.29 21.52
N ILE A 187 3.31 1.48 20.21
CA ILE A 187 4.45 1.00 19.44
C ILE A 187 5.20 2.12 18.71
N ALA A 188 4.80 3.37 18.98
CA ALA A 188 5.23 4.55 18.22
C ALA A 188 6.72 4.85 18.35
N ASP A 189 7.28 4.54 19.52
CA ASP A 189 8.66 4.79 19.91
C ASP A 189 9.61 3.64 19.52
N ARG A 190 9.08 2.55 18.97
CA ARG A 190 9.86 1.39 18.57
C ARG A 190 10.53 1.64 17.21
N PRO A 191 11.87 1.64 17.12
CA PRO A 191 12.58 1.91 15.87
C PRO A 191 12.10 1.02 14.70
N GLU A 192 11.82 -0.26 14.97
CA GLU A 192 11.37 -1.25 13.99
C GLU A 192 9.96 -0.99 13.42
N PHE A 193 9.13 -0.24 14.14
CA PHE A 193 7.78 0.15 13.72
C PHE A 193 7.63 1.67 13.52
N SER A 194 8.77 2.36 13.38
CA SER A 194 8.81 3.80 13.09
C SER A 194 8.14 4.11 11.76
N ALA A 195 8.44 3.36 10.69
CA ALA A 195 7.76 3.47 9.41
C ALA A 195 6.30 2.98 9.51
N PRO A 196 5.38 3.50 8.68
CA PRO A 196 3.99 3.06 8.69
C PRO A 196 3.81 1.56 8.35
N PHE A 197 2.79 0.95 8.95
CA PHE A 197 2.30 -0.41 8.67
C PHE A 197 3.29 -1.57 8.89
N GLN A 198 4.42 -1.36 9.56
CA GLN A 198 5.46 -2.40 9.69
C GLN A 198 4.98 -3.65 10.45
N ALA A 199 4.15 -3.49 11.49
CA ALA A 199 3.55 -4.61 12.21
C ALA A 199 2.61 -5.43 11.30
N GLU A 200 1.79 -4.75 10.50
CA GLU A 200 0.92 -5.39 9.52
C GLU A 200 1.72 -6.10 8.41
N MET A 201 2.80 -5.48 7.92
CA MET A 201 3.70 -6.10 6.95
C MET A 201 4.37 -7.36 7.52
N LEU A 202 4.82 -7.33 8.77
CA LEU A 202 5.41 -8.48 9.45
C LEU A 202 4.39 -9.61 9.62
N SER A 203 3.14 -9.27 9.96
CA SER A 203 2.04 -10.24 10.04
C SER A 203 1.83 -10.95 8.70
N VAL A 204 1.79 -10.21 7.59
CA VAL A 204 1.61 -10.80 6.25
C VAL A 204 2.84 -11.62 5.82
N PHE A 205 4.06 -11.18 6.14
CA PHE A 205 5.29 -11.90 5.86
C PHE A 205 5.33 -13.27 6.56
N LEU A 206 4.95 -13.33 7.84
CA LEU A 206 4.87 -14.58 8.60
C LEU A 206 3.69 -15.45 8.15
N THR A 207 2.55 -14.85 7.77
CA THR A 207 1.41 -15.58 7.19
C THR A 207 1.84 -16.32 5.92
N ARG A 208 2.69 -15.71 5.08
CA ARG A 208 3.27 -16.37 3.91
C ARG A 208 4.05 -17.64 4.26
N ALA A 209 4.86 -17.59 5.32
CA ALA A 209 5.60 -18.75 5.81
C ALA A 209 4.65 -19.85 6.32
N PHE A 210 3.63 -19.48 7.09
CA PHE A 210 2.60 -20.41 7.54
C PHE A 210 1.87 -21.11 6.37
N VAL A 211 1.52 -20.37 5.33
CA VAL A 211 0.83 -20.92 4.16
C VAL A 211 1.66 -21.96 3.43
N ARG A 212 2.98 -21.72 3.30
CA ARG A 212 3.91 -22.69 2.73
C ARG A 212 4.00 -23.94 3.60
N ASP A 213 4.15 -23.78 4.91
CA ASP A 213 4.25 -24.93 5.81
C ASP A 213 2.96 -25.76 5.83
N LEU A 214 1.80 -25.10 5.79
CA LEU A 214 0.50 -25.75 5.78
C LEU A 214 0.27 -26.56 4.49
N ILE A 215 0.72 -26.07 3.33
CA ILE A 215 0.61 -26.85 2.07
C ILE A 215 1.57 -28.04 2.06
N GLU A 216 2.79 -27.88 2.58
CA GLU A 216 3.78 -28.95 2.70
C GLU A 216 3.29 -30.05 3.67
N ASP A 217 2.69 -29.66 4.80
CA ASP A 217 2.10 -30.59 5.78
C ASP A 217 0.88 -31.35 5.21
N ALA A 218 0.00 -30.65 4.48
CA ALA A 218 -1.12 -31.28 3.80
C ALA A 218 -0.66 -32.29 2.74
N ALA A 219 0.41 -31.96 2.00
CA ALA A 219 1.02 -32.86 1.03
C ALA A 219 1.67 -34.08 1.70
N GLN A 220 2.38 -33.87 2.81
CA GLN A 220 3.00 -34.94 3.61
C GLN A 220 1.96 -35.90 4.19
N THR A 221 0.86 -35.36 4.72
CA THR A 221 -0.26 -36.15 5.26
C THR A 221 -0.93 -37.00 4.17
N LYS A 222 -1.04 -36.48 2.94
CA LYS A 222 -1.66 -37.18 1.81
C LYS A 222 -0.72 -38.19 1.13
N GLY A 223 0.53 -37.81 0.91
CA GLY A 223 1.51 -38.56 0.09
C GLY A 223 2.46 -39.46 0.88
N GLY A 224 2.53 -39.32 2.21
CA GLY A 224 3.45 -40.08 3.06
C GLY A 224 4.91 -39.89 2.62
N GLU A 225 5.66 -40.97 2.49
CA GLU A 225 7.07 -40.93 2.08
C GLU A 225 7.31 -40.41 0.65
N THR A 226 6.26 -40.36 -0.19
CA THR A 226 6.38 -39.86 -1.58
C THR A 226 6.35 -38.34 -1.64
N ALA A 227 5.80 -37.68 -0.61
CA ALA A 227 5.60 -36.25 -0.62
C ALA A 227 6.93 -35.49 -0.64
N VAL A 228 7.00 -34.43 -1.44
CA VAL A 228 8.15 -33.54 -1.51
C VAL A 228 7.80 -32.16 -0.96
N ARG A 229 8.81 -31.48 -0.41
CA ARG A 229 8.69 -30.08 0.00
C ARG A 229 8.68 -29.17 -1.23
N LEU A 230 8.08 -27.99 -1.10
CA LEU A 230 8.09 -27.02 -2.18
C LEU A 230 9.50 -26.47 -2.37
N ASP A 231 10.02 -26.56 -3.60
CA ASP A 231 11.31 -26.00 -3.97
C ASP A 231 11.35 -24.50 -3.71
N ASN A 232 12.46 -23.98 -3.18
CA ASN A 232 12.57 -22.58 -2.78
C ASN A 232 12.36 -21.62 -3.97
N ARG A 233 12.85 -21.94 -5.17
CA ARG A 233 12.69 -21.10 -6.36
C ARG A 233 11.22 -21.01 -6.77
N VAL A 234 10.50 -22.13 -6.66
CA VAL A 234 9.06 -22.22 -6.93
C VAL A 234 8.26 -21.49 -5.83
N ALA A 235 8.61 -21.71 -4.57
CA ALA A 235 7.97 -21.09 -3.42
C ALA A 235 8.03 -19.56 -3.45
N ARG A 236 9.14 -18.98 -3.92
CA ARG A 236 9.30 -17.52 -4.03
C ARG A 236 8.30 -16.88 -4.98
N GLN A 237 7.78 -17.61 -5.97
CA GLN A 237 6.73 -17.13 -6.89
C GLN A 237 5.38 -16.95 -6.20
N LEU A 238 5.21 -17.51 -5.00
CA LEU A 238 4.02 -17.35 -4.18
C LEU A 238 4.21 -16.15 -3.26
N GLY A 239 3.23 -15.27 -3.24
CA GLY A 239 3.01 -14.29 -2.17
C GLY A 239 1.73 -14.58 -1.40
N ILE A 240 1.22 -13.56 -0.73
CA ILE A 240 -0.10 -13.55 -0.11
C ILE A 240 -0.99 -12.63 -0.93
N GLY A 241 -2.07 -13.20 -1.48
CA GLY A 241 -3.05 -12.39 -2.19
C GLY A 241 -3.67 -11.37 -1.25
N ASN A 242 -4.12 -10.24 -1.80
CA ASN A 242 -5.00 -9.32 -1.12
C ASN A 242 -6.03 -8.73 -2.09
N SER A 243 -7.27 -8.57 -1.61
CA SER A 243 -8.34 -7.87 -2.33
C SER A 243 -8.65 -6.57 -1.60
N THR A 244 -8.12 -5.47 -2.10
CA THR A 244 -8.28 -4.15 -1.50
C THR A 244 -9.54 -3.47 -2.05
N GLY A 245 -10.48 -3.16 -1.16
CA GLY A 245 -11.69 -2.41 -1.48
C GLY A 245 -11.66 -0.95 -1.01
N LEU A 246 -12.81 -0.29 -1.10
CA LEU A 246 -13.00 1.14 -0.83
C LEU A 246 -12.60 1.60 0.58
N GLY A 247 -12.48 0.72 1.57
CA GLY A 247 -12.09 1.11 2.93
C GLY A 247 -10.74 1.84 3.02
N MET A 248 -9.85 1.64 2.04
CA MET A 248 -8.54 2.28 2.01
C MET A 248 -8.53 3.66 1.32
N ALA A 249 -9.55 4.02 0.54
CA ALA A 249 -9.63 5.31 -0.13
C ALA A 249 -9.88 6.48 0.86
N PRO A 250 -10.83 6.39 1.81
CA PRO A 250 -11.01 7.40 2.85
C PRO A 250 -9.79 7.61 3.73
N PHE A 251 -8.94 6.60 3.90
CA PHE A 251 -7.74 6.71 4.74
C PHE A 251 -6.83 7.84 4.26
N ILE A 252 -6.53 7.92 2.96
CA ILE A 252 -5.62 8.97 2.44
C ILE A 252 -6.26 10.37 2.51
N VAL A 253 -7.59 10.45 2.51
CA VAL A 253 -8.33 11.71 2.70
C VAL A 253 -8.34 12.11 4.17
N ASN A 254 -8.59 11.17 5.08
CA ASN A 254 -8.72 11.43 6.52
C ASN A 254 -7.38 11.68 7.23
N HIS A 255 -6.25 11.27 6.63
CA HIS A 255 -4.91 11.46 7.19
C HIS A 255 -4.03 12.34 6.26
N PRO A 256 -4.38 13.62 6.07
CA PRO A 256 -3.73 14.50 5.10
C PRO A 256 -2.24 14.73 5.40
N MET A 257 -1.85 14.86 6.68
CA MET A 257 -0.45 14.96 7.10
C MET A 257 0.35 13.68 6.80
N LEU A 258 -0.17 12.53 7.19
CA LEU A 258 0.48 11.24 6.94
C LEU A 258 0.67 10.99 5.44
N PHE A 259 -0.38 11.22 4.64
CA PHE A 259 -0.29 11.01 3.20
C PHE A 259 0.64 12.03 2.53
N ASN A 260 0.63 13.30 2.99
CA ASN A 260 1.65 14.27 2.59
C ASN A 260 3.05 13.75 2.85
N ASN A 261 3.33 13.20 4.05
CA ASN A 261 4.67 12.72 4.40
C ASN A 261 5.14 11.60 3.47
N TRP A 262 4.23 10.74 3.02
CA TRP A 262 4.54 9.69 2.03
C TRP A 262 4.93 10.29 0.68
N ILE A 263 4.12 11.20 0.16
CA ILE A 263 4.38 11.85 -1.12
C ILE A 263 5.63 12.72 -1.04
N MET A 264 5.77 13.53 0.01
CA MET A 264 6.93 14.39 0.25
C MET A 264 8.22 13.58 0.35
N ALA A 265 8.24 12.46 1.07
CA ALA A 265 9.42 11.59 1.13
C ALA A 265 9.80 11.03 -0.24
N ARG A 266 8.81 10.63 -1.06
CA ARG A 266 9.03 10.16 -2.42
C ARG A 266 9.53 11.28 -3.35
N GLU A 267 8.95 12.48 -3.27
CA GLU A 267 9.37 13.62 -4.09
C GLU A 267 10.76 14.12 -3.70
N GLU A 268 11.09 14.10 -2.40
CA GLU A 268 12.43 14.39 -1.90
C GLU A 268 13.45 13.35 -2.38
N ALA A 269 13.10 12.06 -2.37
CA ALA A 269 13.93 11.00 -2.93
C ALA A 269 14.22 11.26 -4.43
N LEU A 270 13.19 11.58 -5.21
CA LEU A 270 13.32 11.90 -6.62
C LEU A 270 14.19 13.15 -6.83
N LEU A 271 14.01 14.19 -6.02
CA LEU A 271 14.79 15.41 -6.08
C LEU A 271 16.29 15.13 -5.85
N ARG A 272 16.64 14.37 -4.81
CA ARG A 272 18.02 14.01 -4.50
C ARG A 272 18.67 13.25 -5.66
N VAL A 273 17.97 12.29 -6.23
CA VAL A 273 18.45 11.52 -7.39
C VAL A 273 18.62 12.40 -8.63
N ARG A 274 17.67 13.31 -8.90
CA ARG A 274 17.79 14.28 -10.00
C ARG A 274 18.95 15.24 -9.82
N GLN A 275 19.42 15.47 -8.60
CA GLN A 275 20.56 16.35 -8.30
C GLN A 275 21.93 15.67 -8.43
N VAL A 276 21.98 14.35 -8.64
CA VAL A 276 23.24 13.61 -8.89
C VAL A 276 23.94 14.21 -10.09
N GLN A 277 25.13 14.79 -9.84
CA GLN A 277 25.87 15.51 -10.88
C GLN A 277 26.35 14.57 -11.98
N ARG A 278 26.86 13.38 -11.63
CA ARG A 278 27.25 12.33 -12.58
C ARG A 278 26.98 10.98 -11.97
N ALA A 279 26.38 10.08 -12.74
CA ALA A 279 26.19 8.71 -12.31
C ALA A 279 27.47 7.89 -12.54
N THR A 280 27.78 6.98 -11.63
CA THR A 280 28.90 6.04 -11.80
C THR A 280 28.52 4.90 -12.75
N ASP A 281 29.50 4.20 -13.32
CA ASP A 281 29.23 3.04 -14.18
C ASP A 281 28.41 1.95 -13.47
N ALA A 282 28.63 1.77 -12.16
CA ALA A 282 27.88 0.83 -11.33
C ALA A 282 26.41 1.26 -11.18
N GLU A 283 26.15 2.54 -10.91
CA GLU A 283 24.78 3.08 -10.79
C GLU A 283 24.03 2.99 -12.12
N ILE A 284 24.70 3.31 -13.24
CA ILE A 284 24.14 3.18 -14.59
C ILE A 284 23.82 1.71 -14.91
N ALA A 285 24.72 0.79 -14.56
CA ALA A 285 24.52 -0.64 -14.77
C ALA A 285 23.34 -1.16 -13.95
N GLN A 286 23.24 -0.78 -12.67
CA GLN A 286 22.13 -1.17 -11.80
C GLN A 286 20.79 -0.60 -12.31
N PHE A 287 20.75 0.67 -12.72
CA PHE A 287 19.56 1.27 -13.33
C PHE A 287 19.11 0.48 -14.57
N LYS A 288 20.04 0.19 -15.50
CA LYS A 288 19.74 -0.57 -16.72
C LYS A 288 19.25 -1.98 -16.40
N GLU A 289 19.79 -2.62 -15.39
CA GLU A 289 19.36 -3.94 -14.95
C GLU A 289 17.95 -3.90 -14.35
N MET A 290 17.66 -2.94 -13.47
CA MET A 290 16.31 -2.77 -12.90
C MET A 290 15.29 -2.43 -13.98
N LEU A 291 15.65 -1.61 -14.97
CA LEU A 291 14.78 -1.28 -16.10
C LEU A 291 14.43 -2.53 -16.93
N LYS A 292 15.40 -3.42 -17.20
CA LYS A 292 15.15 -4.70 -17.90
C LYS A 292 14.22 -5.62 -17.11
N ARG A 293 14.52 -5.85 -15.83
CA ARG A 293 13.70 -6.71 -14.96
C ARG A 293 12.30 -6.14 -14.77
N CYS A 294 12.17 -4.82 -14.70
CA CYS A 294 10.89 -4.14 -14.70
C CYS A 294 10.10 -4.37 -16.00
N SER A 295 10.76 -4.29 -17.15
CA SER A 295 10.12 -4.59 -18.44
C SER A 295 9.61 -6.02 -18.52
N GLN A 296 10.36 -6.99 -17.98
CA GLN A 296 9.91 -8.38 -17.87
C GLN A 296 8.71 -8.51 -16.92
N SER A 297 8.71 -7.79 -15.79
CA SER A 297 7.55 -7.73 -14.90
C SER A 297 6.31 -7.19 -15.61
N VAL A 298 6.44 -6.13 -16.40
CA VAL A 298 5.32 -5.52 -17.15
C VAL A 298 4.82 -6.43 -18.28
N SER A 299 5.69 -7.21 -18.92
CA SER A 299 5.27 -8.19 -19.93
C SER A 299 4.45 -9.33 -19.32
N GLN A 300 4.78 -9.74 -18.09
CA GLN A 300 4.05 -10.75 -17.32
C GLN A 300 2.76 -10.22 -16.67
N TRP A 301 2.60 -8.90 -16.57
CA TRP A 301 1.41 -8.29 -15.96
C TRP A 301 0.19 -8.43 -16.88
N GLN A 302 -0.78 -9.22 -16.42
CA GLN A 302 -2.06 -9.46 -17.10
C GLN A 302 -3.23 -8.92 -16.28
N SER A 303 -4.30 -8.52 -16.98
CA SER A 303 -5.55 -8.05 -16.38
C SER A 303 -6.69 -8.26 -17.37
N GLU A 304 -7.89 -8.55 -16.85
CA GLU A 304 -9.12 -8.64 -17.65
C GLU A 304 -9.87 -7.30 -17.72
N HIS A 305 -9.52 -6.33 -16.86
CA HIS A 305 -10.20 -5.04 -16.79
C HIS A 305 -9.85 -4.13 -17.99
N PRO A 306 -10.83 -3.63 -18.76
CA PRO A 306 -10.57 -2.87 -19.99
C PRO A 306 -9.68 -1.64 -19.80
N LEU A 307 -9.89 -0.86 -18.72
CA LEU A 307 -9.04 0.32 -18.43
C LEU A 307 -7.60 -0.09 -18.16
N GLN A 308 -7.38 -1.18 -17.43
CA GLN A 308 -6.03 -1.64 -17.06
C GLN A 308 -5.32 -2.22 -18.28
N VAL A 309 -6.02 -2.99 -19.13
CA VAL A 309 -5.46 -3.48 -20.41
C VAL A 309 -4.95 -2.32 -21.26
N LYS A 310 -5.72 -1.23 -21.36
CA LYS A 310 -5.29 -0.01 -22.06
C LYS A 310 -4.05 0.61 -21.40
N LYS A 311 -4.05 0.81 -20.08
CA LYS A 311 -2.88 1.36 -19.35
C LYS A 311 -1.63 0.50 -19.56
N LEU A 312 -1.75 -0.83 -19.51
CA LEU A 312 -0.62 -1.74 -19.73
C LEU A 312 -0.06 -1.70 -21.15
N ASN A 313 -0.92 -1.58 -22.16
CA ASN A 313 -0.45 -1.42 -23.54
C ASN A 313 0.29 -0.09 -23.74
N THR A 314 -0.20 0.99 -23.13
CA THR A 314 0.52 2.28 -23.13
C THR A 314 1.86 2.16 -22.37
N LEU A 315 1.88 1.50 -21.21
CA LEU A 315 3.11 1.32 -20.42
C LEU A 315 4.18 0.52 -21.17
N ARG A 316 3.79 -0.50 -21.93
CA ARG A 316 4.71 -1.26 -22.79
C ARG A 316 5.33 -0.37 -23.87
N ALA A 317 4.53 0.46 -24.52
CA ALA A 317 5.03 1.43 -25.49
C ALA A 317 5.94 2.50 -24.84
N ASP A 318 5.59 2.95 -23.63
CA ASP A 318 6.44 3.87 -22.85
C ASP A 318 7.80 3.24 -22.55
N LEU A 319 7.84 1.97 -22.13
CA LEU A 319 9.08 1.23 -21.88
C LEU A 319 9.95 1.11 -23.15
N ASP A 320 9.35 0.79 -24.29
CA ASP A 320 10.08 0.75 -25.58
C ASP A 320 10.71 2.10 -25.91
N ALA A 321 10.00 3.20 -25.63
CA ALA A 321 10.53 4.56 -25.78
C ALA A 321 11.67 4.83 -24.80
N VAL A 322 11.56 4.40 -23.53
CA VAL A 322 12.63 4.54 -22.53
C VAL A 322 13.89 3.78 -22.94
N PHE A 323 13.77 2.51 -23.36
CA PHE A 323 14.91 1.73 -23.85
C PHE A 323 15.57 2.40 -25.06
N SER A 324 14.76 2.88 -26.01
CA SER A 324 15.25 3.60 -27.19
C SER A 324 15.98 4.89 -26.83
N HIS A 325 15.50 5.62 -25.82
CA HIS A 325 16.14 6.83 -25.33
C HIS A 325 17.45 6.51 -24.62
N VAL A 326 17.44 5.60 -23.64
CA VAL A 326 18.61 5.18 -22.86
C VAL A 326 19.71 4.56 -23.74
N ALA A 327 19.36 3.89 -24.84
CA ALA A 327 20.34 3.35 -25.78
C ALA A 327 21.06 4.43 -26.61
N LYS A 328 20.42 5.59 -26.81
CA LYS A 328 20.94 6.69 -27.65
C LYS A 328 21.64 7.80 -26.86
N HIS A 329 21.45 7.84 -25.54
CA HIS A 329 21.96 8.91 -24.68
C HIS A 329 22.97 8.38 -23.67
N ASP A 330 24.01 9.17 -23.43
CA ASP A 330 25.05 8.86 -22.47
C ASP A 330 24.60 9.28 -21.06
N LEU A 331 24.38 8.28 -20.19
CA LEU A 331 23.97 8.48 -18.79
C LEU A 331 25.14 8.86 -17.87
N SER A 332 26.36 9.01 -18.38
CA SER A 332 27.50 9.55 -17.64
C SER A 332 27.63 11.08 -17.73
N THR A 333 26.73 11.72 -18.48
CA THR A 333 26.66 13.19 -18.63
C THR A 333 26.19 13.90 -17.36
N ASP A 334 26.28 15.23 -17.33
CA ASP A 334 25.91 16.00 -16.15
C ASP A 334 24.38 15.95 -15.90
N LEU A 335 23.96 15.66 -14.66
CA LEU A 335 22.55 15.52 -14.25
C LEU A 335 21.75 14.49 -15.09
N PRO A 336 22.24 13.24 -15.24
CA PRO A 336 21.67 12.30 -16.20
C PRO A 336 20.23 11.91 -15.85
N TRP A 337 19.91 11.81 -14.56
CA TRP A 337 18.56 11.46 -14.10
C TRP A 337 17.57 12.61 -14.24
N ASP A 338 18.00 13.87 -14.05
CA ASP A 338 17.13 15.01 -14.32
C ASP A 338 16.80 15.12 -15.80
N GLN A 339 17.78 14.89 -16.68
CA GLN A 339 17.55 14.84 -18.12
C GLN A 339 16.54 13.74 -18.48
N LEU A 340 16.70 12.54 -17.93
CA LEU A 340 15.79 11.42 -18.18
C LEU A 340 14.37 11.70 -17.66
N VAL A 341 14.23 12.23 -16.44
CA VAL A 341 12.93 12.56 -15.85
C VAL A 341 12.22 13.64 -16.68
N ARG A 342 12.91 14.73 -17.05
CA ARG A 342 12.31 15.77 -17.92
C ARG A 342 11.94 15.26 -19.30
N TRP A 343 12.77 14.38 -19.87
CA TRP A 343 12.45 13.72 -21.12
C TRP A 343 11.17 12.89 -20.94
N SER A 344 11.04 12.13 -19.84
CA SER A 344 9.86 11.31 -19.57
C SER A 344 8.57 12.14 -19.46
N GLU A 345 8.63 13.32 -18.83
CA GLU A 345 7.51 14.25 -18.67
C GLU A 345 6.93 14.72 -20.02
N ALA A 346 7.78 14.82 -21.05
CA ALA A 346 7.38 15.28 -22.38
C ALA A 346 6.98 14.15 -23.35
N HIS A 347 7.35 12.90 -23.08
CA HIS A 347 7.25 11.80 -24.06
C HIS A 347 6.46 10.59 -23.60
N LEU A 348 6.28 10.39 -22.29
CA LEU A 348 5.62 9.21 -21.74
C LEU A 348 4.25 9.55 -21.15
N SER A 349 3.39 8.54 -21.03
CA SER A 349 2.18 8.66 -20.23
C SER A 349 2.50 8.82 -18.73
N GLU A 350 1.51 9.21 -17.91
CA GLU A 350 1.72 9.32 -16.44
C GLU A 350 2.21 8.02 -15.81
N GLU A 351 1.77 6.88 -16.35
CA GLU A 351 2.22 5.55 -15.95
C GLU A 351 3.72 5.37 -16.21
N GLY A 352 4.17 5.64 -17.44
CA GLY A 352 5.58 5.56 -17.81
C GLY A 352 6.45 6.55 -17.05
N GLN A 353 5.96 7.77 -16.82
CA GLN A 353 6.65 8.79 -16.01
C GLN A 353 6.89 8.31 -14.58
N GLU A 354 5.84 7.84 -13.89
CA GLU A 354 5.97 7.39 -12.50
C GLU A 354 6.75 6.07 -12.37
N LEU A 355 6.76 5.24 -13.42
CA LEU A 355 7.66 4.09 -13.51
C LEU A 355 9.13 4.54 -13.57
N VAL A 356 9.48 5.45 -14.50
CA VAL A 356 10.83 6.01 -14.61
C VAL A 356 11.27 6.61 -13.29
N ASN A 357 10.43 7.44 -12.67
CA ASN A 357 10.71 8.05 -11.36
C ASN A 357 11.05 7.02 -10.29
N SER A 358 10.43 5.84 -10.32
CA SER A 358 10.68 4.79 -9.34
C SER A 358 11.98 4.04 -9.64
N VAL A 359 12.24 3.71 -10.92
CA VAL A 359 13.43 2.94 -11.33
C VAL A 359 14.72 3.76 -11.19
N VAL A 360 14.72 5.08 -11.42
CA VAL A 360 15.92 5.91 -11.24
C VAL A 360 16.38 5.98 -9.78
N MET A 361 15.49 5.68 -8.81
CA MET A 361 15.85 5.64 -7.38
C MET A 361 16.60 4.38 -6.98
N GLU A 362 16.48 3.29 -7.75
CA GLU A 362 16.97 1.97 -7.35
C GLU A 362 18.48 1.90 -7.05
N PRO A 363 19.37 2.60 -7.79
CA PRO A 363 20.80 2.60 -7.49
C PRO A 363 21.23 3.43 -6.27
N TYR A 364 20.33 4.18 -5.65
CA TYR A 364 20.67 5.25 -4.70
C TYR A 364 20.12 4.99 -3.29
N ASP A 365 20.40 3.82 -2.74
CA ASP A 365 20.09 3.45 -1.35
C ASP A 365 20.51 4.55 -0.35
N HIS A 366 21.74 5.05 -0.46
CA HIS A 366 22.31 6.07 0.42
C HIS A 366 21.64 7.45 0.32
N LEU A 367 20.92 7.75 -0.77
CA LEU A 367 20.14 9.01 -0.91
C LEU A 367 18.69 8.84 -0.46
N VAL A 368 18.14 7.63 -0.61
CA VAL A 368 16.71 7.36 -0.53
C VAL A 368 16.31 6.71 0.79
N ASP A 369 17.00 5.67 1.24
CA ASP A 369 16.47 4.78 2.28
C ASP A 369 16.31 5.47 3.64
N GLY A 370 17.17 6.45 3.94
CA GLY A 370 17.07 7.28 5.15
C GLY A 370 15.80 8.14 5.24
N LEU A 371 15.10 8.38 4.14
CA LEU A 371 13.82 9.10 4.11
C LEU A 371 12.65 8.27 4.67
N SER A 372 12.84 6.95 4.87
CA SER A 372 11.83 6.09 5.49
C SER A 372 11.43 6.57 6.90
N ASN A 373 12.34 7.22 7.62
CA ASN A 373 12.10 7.82 8.93
C ASN A 373 11.11 9.01 8.88
N SER A 374 10.90 9.61 7.71
CA SER A 374 10.00 10.74 7.51
C SER A 374 8.61 10.35 7.04
N LEU A 375 8.32 9.04 6.91
CA LEU A 375 7.03 8.55 6.39
C LEU A 375 5.89 8.60 7.42
N SER A 376 6.21 8.68 8.72
CA SER A 376 5.21 8.73 9.78
C SER A 376 4.81 10.16 10.11
N ASP A 377 3.61 10.33 10.66
CA ASP A 377 3.15 11.61 11.19
C ASP A 377 3.48 11.67 12.69
N CYS A 378 4.41 12.54 13.04
CA CYS A 378 4.81 12.81 14.42
C CYS A 378 4.32 14.18 14.91
N ASN A 379 3.54 14.92 14.10
CA ASN A 379 3.11 16.28 14.41
C ASN A 379 1.65 16.29 14.89
N SER A 380 1.44 15.95 16.16
CA SER A 380 0.11 16.03 16.79
C SER A 380 -0.47 17.45 16.79
N ASP A 381 0.38 18.47 16.80
CA ASP A 381 -0.03 19.87 16.90
C ASP A 381 -0.66 20.38 15.60
N ALA A 382 -0.34 19.77 14.45
CA ALA A 382 -0.98 20.08 13.16
C ALA A 382 -2.50 19.83 13.17
N PHE A 383 -3.02 19.05 14.12
CA PHE A 383 -4.47 18.85 14.27
C PHE A 383 -5.19 20.02 14.97
N LEU A 384 -4.45 20.84 15.72
CA LEU A 384 -4.99 22.00 16.42
C LEU A 384 -5.28 23.11 15.40
N ILE A 385 -6.40 23.80 15.60
CA ILE A 385 -6.74 24.97 14.77
C ILE A 385 -6.10 26.20 15.38
N ASP A 386 -5.32 26.92 14.60
CA ASP A 386 -4.87 28.27 14.94
C ASP A 386 -6.05 29.23 14.81
N GLY A 387 -6.68 29.54 15.95
CA GLY A 387 -7.79 30.49 16.02
C GLY A 387 -7.36 31.95 15.82
N ASP A 388 -6.08 32.26 16.00
CA ASP A 388 -5.52 33.62 15.87
C ASP A 388 -5.15 33.95 14.41
N MET A 389 -5.13 32.97 13.52
CA MET A 389 -5.07 33.19 12.08
C MET A 389 -6.19 34.15 11.64
N THR A 390 -5.90 34.99 10.66
CA THR A 390 -6.91 35.90 10.12
C THR A 390 -7.74 35.23 9.02
N VAL A 391 -8.97 35.70 8.84
CA VAL A 391 -9.85 35.30 7.72
C VAL A 391 -9.16 35.50 6.37
N GLY A 392 -8.40 36.59 6.20
CA GLY A 392 -7.63 36.86 4.99
C GLY A 392 -6.59 35.78 4.70
N ALA A 393 -5.79 35.41 5.69
CA ALA A 393 -4.78 34.35 5.54
C ALA A 393 -5.43 32.99 5.20
N LEU A 394 -6.54 32.64 5.85
CA LEU A 394 -7.24 31.40 5.55
C LEU A 394 -7.81 31.37 4.12
N LYS A 395 -8.34 32.49 3.63
CA LYS A 395 -8.80 32.60 2.23
C LYS A 395 -7.66 32.32 1.25
N GLU A 396 -6.48 32.88 1.48
CA GLU A 396 -5.29 32.61 0.66
C GLU A 396 -4.91 31.13 0.70
N LEU A 397 -4.93 30.50 1.88
CA LEU A 397 -4.67 29.06 2.00
C LEU A 397 -5.66 28.22 1.20
N ILE A 398 -6.96 28.51 1.31
CA ILE A 398 -8.00 27.82 0.52
C ILE A 398 -7.79 28.04 -0.99
N GLN A 399 -7.47 29.27 -1.42
CA GLN A 399 -7.18 29.54 -2.84
C GLN A 399 -5.96 28.77 -3.33
N ASN A 400 -4.93 28.63 -2.50
CA ASN A 400 -3.72 27.91 -2.87
C ASN A 400 -3.94 26.40 -3.01
N CYS A 401 -4.71 25.77 -2.10
CA CYS A 401 -4.92 24.31 -2.13
C CYS A 401 -6.16 23.86 -2.91
N PHE A 402 -7.22 24.68 -2.96
CA PHE A 402 -8.50 24.37 -3.59
C PHE A 402 -8.93 25.40 -4.64
N GLY A 403 -8.04 26.28 -5.10
CA GLY A 403 -8.39 27.32 -6.08
C GLY A 403 -9.05 26.77 -7.35
N TRP A 404 -8.63 25.60 -7.82
CA TRP A 404 -9.24 24.90 -8.96
C TRP A 404 -10.71 24.54 -8.72
N ALA A 405 -11.10 24.30 -7.46
CA ALA A 405 -12.45 23.90 -7.09
C ALA A 405 -13.42 25.09 -7.02
N LEU A 406 -12.90 26.32 -6.85
CA LEU A 406 -13.70 27.56 -6.81
C LEU A 406 -14.31 27.89 -8.19
N GLU A 407 -13.73 27.37 -9.26
CA GLU A 407 -14.21 27.58 -10.64
C GLU A 407 -15.24 26.51 -11.08
N LEU A 408 -15.46 25.47 -10.28
CA LEU A 408 -16.41 24.41 -10.59
C LEU A 408 -17.85 24.81 -10.25
N ASP A 409 -18.79 24.44 -11.11
CA ASP A 409 -20.22 24.56 -10.83
C ASP A 409 -20.69 23.40 -9.93
N TRP A 410 -20.75 23.68 -8.62
CA TRP A 410 -21.22 22.73 -7.61
C TRP A 410 -22.75 22.50 -7.63
N THR A 411 -23.50 23.25 -8.45
CA THR A 411 -24.93 23.00 -8.69
C THR A 411 -25.16 21.95 -9.78
N ALA A 412 -24.15 21.70 -10.61
CA ALA A 412 -24.19 20.69 -11.65
C ALA A 412 -24.11 19.27 -11.04
N SER A 413 -24.95 18.36 -11.53
CA SER A 413 -25.07 17.01 -10.97
C SER A 413 -23.80 16.18 -11.14
N GLU A 414 -23.07 16.36 -12.23
CA GLU A 414 -21.82 15.68 -12.55
C GLU A 414 -20.71 15.97 -11.52
N ASN A 415 -20.69 17.17 -10.93
CA ASN A 415 -19.71 17.56 -9.92
C ASN A 415 -20.07 17.07 -8.50
N CYS A 416 -21.31 16.60 -8.30
CA CYS A 416 -21.82 16.08 -7.03
C CYS A 416 -22.42 14.67 -7.19
N ALA A 417 -22.04 13.94 -8.23
CA ALA A 417 -22.72 12.71 -8.67
C ALA A 417 -22.62 11.57 -7.66
N GLN A 418 -21.56 11.54 -6.87
CA GLN A 418 -21.28 10.47 -5.91
C GLN A 418 -21.44 10.96 -4.46
N ALA A 419 -21.70 10.02 -3.56
CA ALA A 419 -21.65 10.22 -2.12
C ALA A 419 -20.92 9.05 -1.47
N TRP A 420 -19.95 9.38 -0.60
CA TRP A 420 -19.31 8.39 0.26
C TRP A 420 -20.18 8.16 1.48
N TYR A 421 -20.42 6.91 1.88
CA TYR A 421 -21.23 6.56 3.04
C TYR A 421 -20.66 5.34 3.77
N VAL A 422 -21.06 5.10 5.01
CA VAL A 422 -20.73 3.86 5.73
C VAL A 422 -21.91 2.92 5.67
N SER A 423 -21.70 1.70 5.19
CA SER A 423 -22.76 0.69 5.16
C SER A 423 -23.08 0.20 6.57
N ALA A 424 -24.36 0.18 6.96
CA ALA A 424 -24.80 -0.35 8.24
C ALA A 424 -24.51 -1.85 8.40
N GLU A 425 -24.63 -2.63 7.31
CA GLU A 425 -24.37 -4.07 7.32
C GLU A 425 -22.90 -4.42 7.52
N LYS A 426 -21.99 -3.57 7.00
CA LYS A 426 -20.56 -3.92 6.86
C LYS A 426 -19.63 -3.05 7.67
N LEU A 427 -20.13 -1.91 8.18
CA LEU A 427 -19.35 -0.87 8.86
C LEU A 427 -18.10 -0.46 8.05
N GLU A 428 -18.24 -0.48 6.72
CA GLU A 428 -17.18 -0.17 5.77
C GLU A 428 -17.59 1.03 4.90
N PRO A 429 -16.63 1.87 4.49
CA PRO A 429 -16.85 2.91 3.50
C PRO A 429 -17.30 2.33 2.15
N ARG A 430 -18.28 3.01 1.55
CA ARG A 430 -18.85 2.75 0.24
C ARG A 430 -18.99 4.07 -0.51
N ILE A 431 -19.10 3.97 -1.84
CA ILE A 431 -19.43 5.08 -2.72
C ILE A 431 -20.61 4.65 -3.59
N GLY A 432 -21.58 5.54 -3.75
CA GLY A 432 -22.76 5.30 -4.58
C GLY A 432 -23.24 6.59 -5.24
N SER A 433 -24.19 6.44 -6.16
CA SER A 433 -24.72 7.58 -6.91
C SER A 433 -25.70 8.38 -6.05
N ARG A 434 -25.34 9.63 -5.75
CA ARG A 434 -26.13 10.56 -4.91
C ARG A 434 -27.58 10.71 -5.38
N PHE A 435 -27.77 10.76 -6.70
CA PHE A 435 -29.07 11.08 -7.31
C PHE A 435 -29.89 9.85 -7.70
N LYS A 436 -29.31 8.64 -7.62
CA LYS A 436 -30.00 7.37 -7.93
C LYS A 436 -30.28 6.54 -6.70
N GLU A 437 -29.49 6.71 -5.65
CA GLU A 437 -29.56 5.93 -4.41
C GLU A 437 -29.95 6.83 -3.23
N SER A 438 -30.73 6.32 -2.29
CA SER A 438 -31.13 7.05 -1.07
C SER A 438 -29.99 7.08 -0.04
N ILE A 439 -28.85 7.65 -0.42
CA ILE A 439 -27.61 7.65 0.37
C ILE A 439 -27.14 9.04 0.79
N ALA A 440 -27.72 10.11 0.23
CA ALA A 440 -27.26 11.48 0.43
C ALA A 440 -27.25 11.92 1.90
N GLU A 441 -28.21 11.45 2.69
CA GLU A 441 -28.30 11.73 4.14
C GLU A 441 -27.20 11.05 4.98
N TYR A 442 -26.55 10.02 4.44
CA TYR A 442 -25.48 9.26 5.10
C TYR A 442 -24.08 9.68 4.63
N GLU A 443 -23.98 10.78 3.89
CA GLU A 443 -22.73 11.24 3.31
C GLU A 443 -21.66 11.48 4.38
N GLN A 444 -20.48 10.91 4.17
CA GLN A 444 -19.28 11.14 4.96
C GLN A 444 -18.55 12.39 4.48
N PRO A 445 -17.77 13.07 5.35
CA PRO A 445 -17.01 14.27 5.01
C PRO A 445 -15.74 13.94 4.19
N LEU A 446 -15.95 13.38 3.00
CA LEU A 446 -14.93 12.93 2.04
C LEU A 446 -15.00 13.73 0.73
N ALA A 447 -15.54 14.94 0.79
CA ALA A 447 -15.67 15.89 -0.30
C ALA A 447 -14.90 17.20 -0.01
N PRO A 448 -13.59 17.15 0.31
CA PRO A 448 -12.84 18.30 0.82
C PRO A 448 -12.89 19.52 -0.12
N ALA A 449 -12.88 19.30 -1.44
CA ALA A 449 -12.97 20.40 -2.42
C ALA A 449 -14.33 21.14 -2.35
N ARG A 450 -15.45 20.41 -2.27
CA ARG A 450 -16.79 21.00 -2.12
C ARG A 450 -16.89 21.75 -0.80
N ASP A 451 -16.47 21.09 0.28
CA ASP A 451 -16.57 21.62 1.63
C ASP A 451 -15.64 22.85 1.81
N ALA A 452 -14.54 22.92 1.05
CA ALA A 452 -13.68 24.09 0.95
C ALA A 452 -14.34 25.27 0.24
N VAL A 453 -15.03 25.03 -0.87
CA VAL A 453 -15.76 26.08 -1.60
C VAL A 453 -16.89 26.65 -0.73
N GLN A 454 -17.63 25.79 -0.02
CA GLN A 454 -18.67 26.24 0.91
C GLN A 454 -18.11 27.13 2.02
N ALA A 455 -17.02 26.71 2.66
CA ALA A 455 -16.35 27.52 3.67
C ALA A 455 -15.82 28.85 3.10
N TYR A 456 -15.26 28.82 1.89
CA TYR A 456 -14.75 30.00 1.22
C TYR A 456 -15.86 31.05 0.98
N GLU A 457 -17.03 30.63 0.51
CA GLU A 457 -18.16 31.51 0.29
C GLU A 457 -18.71 32.14 1.59
N GLU A 458 -18.72 31.41 2.70
CA GLU A 458 -19.03 32.00 4.01
C GLU A 458 -17.94 32.98 4.45
N LEU A 459 -16.66 32.61 4.34
CA LEU A 459 -15.52 33.48 4.68
C LEU A 459 -15.55 34.80 3.89
N ARG A 460 -16.01 34.80 2.63
CA ARG A 460 -16.12 36.02 1.80
C ARG A 460 -16.99 37.11 2.43
N LYS A 461 -17.93 36.74 3.31
CA LYS A 461 -18.82 37.66 4.03
C LYS A 461 -18.17 38.30 5.25
N TRP A 462 -16.98 37.84 5.63
CA TRP A 462 -16.22 38.33 6.79
C TRP A 462 -15.09 39.28 6.39
N GLU A 463 -14.84 40.28 7.25
CA GLU A 463 -13.69 41.20 7.14
C GLU A 463 -12.35 40.43 7.28
N HIS A 464 -11.33 40.85 6.54
CA HIS A 464 -10.07 40.10 6.38
C HIS A 464 -9.24 40.00 7.67
N ASP A 465 -9.36 40.96 8.57
CA ASP A 465 -8.61 41.08 9.82
C ASP A 465 -9.24 40.30 10.99
N LYS A 466 -10.48 39.82 10.84
CA LYS A 466 -11.15 38.97 11.85
C LYS A 466 -10.41 37.66 12.04
N LYS A 467 -10.55 37.13 13.25
CA LYS A 467 -9.90 35.89 13.67
C LYS A 467 -10.72 34.67 13.26
N ILE A 468 -10.03 33.57 13.00
CA ILE A 468 -10.67 32.27 12.71
C ILE A 468 -11.46 31.76 13.91
N SER A 469 -11.05 32.09 15.13
CA SER A 469 -11.85 31.81 16.34
C SER A 469 -13.24 32.44 16.28
N ASP A 470 -13.36 33.71 15.90
CA ASP A 470 -14.64 34.39 15.75
C ASP A 470 -15.51 33.76 14.64
N PHE A 471 -14.89 33.41 13.52
CA PHE A 471 -15.55 32.74 12.41
C PHE A 471 -16.13 31.39 12.83
N LEU A 472 -15.32 30.53 13.47
CA LEU A 472 -15.73 29.18 13.87
C LEU A 472 -16.74 29.17 15.03
N LEU A 473 -16.80 30.22 15.85
CA LEU A 473 -17.88 30.39 16.83
C LEU A 473 -19.25 30.56 16.15
N ARG A 474 -19.30 31.15 14.94
CA ARG A 474 -20.54 31.34 14.18
C ARG A 474 -20.79 30.25 13.14
N HIS A 475 -19.73 29.67 12.59
CA HIS A 475 -19.77 28.66 11.51
C HIS A 475 -18.98 27.41 11.87
N PRO A 476 -19.36 26.68 12.95
CA PRO A 476 -18.64 25.51 13.41
C PRO A 476 -18.61 24.36 12.37
N GLU A 477 -19.56 24.33 11.44
CA GLU A 477 -19.63 23.36 10.33
C GLU A 477 -18.38 23.36 9.44
N HIS A 478 -17.66 24.48 9.35
CA HIS A 478 -16.46 24.61 8.52
C HIS A 478 -15.16 24.20 9.24
N ARG A 479 -15.23 23.73 10.50
CA ARG A 479 -14.06 23.37 11.31
C ARG A 479 -13.11 22.39 10.60
N HIS A 480 -13.64 21.39 9.89
CA HIS A 480 -12.83 20.42 9.17
C HIS A 480 -12.05 21.07 8.02
N THR A 481 -12.71 21.90 7.20
CA THR A 481 -12.05 22.65 6.13
C THR A 481 -10.97 23.57 6.68
N VAL A 482 -11.28 24.37 7.73
CA VAL A 482 -10.30 25.29 8.34
C VAL A 482 -9.04 24.54 8.74
N ARG A 483 -9.19 23.41 9.45
CA ARG A 483 -8.05 22.58 9.84
C ARG A 483 -7.25 22.10 8.63
N ARG A 484 -7.91 21.58 7.59
CA ARG A 484 -7.24 21.09 6.37
C ARG A 484 -6.46 22.18 5.65
N SER A 485 -7.04 23.37 5.51
CA SER A 485 -6.37 24.52 4.90
C SER A 485 -5.19 25.03 5.73
N GLN A 486 -5.24 24.92 7.06
CA GLN A 486 -4.09 25.24 7.91
C GLN A 486 -2.99 24.18 7.80
N ILE A 487 -3.35 22.90 7.74
CA ILE A 487 -2.41 21.79 7.51
C ILE A 487 -1.64 21.98 6.19
N SER A 488 -2.34 22.38 5.11
CA SER A 488 -1.71 22.53 3.79
C SER A 488 -0.62 23.60 3.74
N ALA A 489 -0.57 24.53 4.71
CA ALA A 489 0.50 25.52 4.83
C ALA A 489 1.87 24.88 5.15
N SER A 490 1.89 23.78 5.90
CA SER A 490 3.11 23.01 6.24
C SER A 490 3.22 21.67 5.51
N ALA A 491 2.14 21.21 4.88
CA ALA A 491 2.05 19.93 4.21
C ALA A 491 1.53 20.13 2.77
N PRO A 492 2.40 20.52 1.82
CA PRO A 492 1.96 20.95 0.48
C PRO A 492 1.27 19.85 -0.34
N TYR A 493 1.53 18.58 -0.03
CA TYR A 493 0.92 17.41 -0.69
C TYR A 493 -0.26 16.82 0.12
N SER A 494 -0.86 17.58 1.04
CA SER A 494 -1.88 17.06 1.96
C SER A 494 -3.27 16.89 1.35
N GLU A 495 -3.52 17.52 0.20
CA GLU A 495 -4.84 17.54 -0.45
C GLU A 495 -4.80 16.95 -1.85
N ILE A 496 -5.78 16.09 -2.15
CA ILE A 496 -6.04 15.58 -3.49
C ILE A 496 -6.57 16.73 -4.36
N GLN A 497 -6.00 16.87 -5.55
CA GLN A 497 -6.24 18.01 -6.45
C GLN A 497 -7.32 17.72 -7.51
N ASP A 498 -8.23 16.77 -7.23
CA ASP A 498 -9.36 16.39 -8.07
C ASP A 498 -10.64 16.21 -7.25
N ASN A 499 -11.79 16.23 -7.93
CA ASN A 499 -13.10 16.11 -7.30
C ASN A 499 -13.37 14.67 -6.84
N THR A 500 -13.37 14.45 -5.52
CA THR A 500 -13.56 13.14 -4.89
C THR A 500 -15.01 12.66 -4.83
N ILE A 501 -15.95 13.42 -5.40
CA ILE A 501 -17.37 13.06 -5.51
C ILE A 501 -17.95 13.29 -6.92
N GLY A 502 -17.09 13.59 -7.90
CA GLY A 502 -17.49 13.78 -9.29
C GLY A 502 -17.91 12.48 -9.97
N GLU A 503 -18.59 12.58 -11.11
CA GLU A 503 -19.06 11.42 -11.89
C GLU A 503 -17.93 10.50 -12.36
N ASP A 504 -16.81 11.09 -12.79
CA ASP A 504 -15.67 10.38 -13.38
C ASP A 504 -14.65 9.85 -12.34
N ILE A 505 -14.95 9.91 -11.04
CA ILE A 505 -14.01 9.43 -10.03
C ILE A 505 -13.73 7.93 -10.19
N LEU A 506 -12.44 7.58 -10.14
CA LEU A 506 -11.97 6.22 -10.05
C LEU A 506 -11.33 5.99 -8.67
N PRO A 507 -12.09 5.51 -7.66
CA PRO A 507 -11.55 5.21 -6.34
C PRO A 507 -10.31 4.31 -6.35
N ILE A 508 -10.19 3.43 -7.35
CA ILE A 508 -9.01 2.58 -7.57
C ILE A 508 -7.69 3.37 -7.69
N ASP A 509 -7.71 4.63 -8.13
CA ASP A 509 -6.52 5.46 -8.19
C ASP A 509 -5.98 5.79 -6.79
N MET A 510 -6.87 6.08 -5.84
CA MET A 510 -6.53 6.26 -4.42
C MET A 510 -5.99 4.96 -3.80
N LEU A 511 -6.63 3.82 -4.13
CA LEU A 511 -6.20 2.51 -3.66
C LEU A 511 -4.80 2.19 -4.18
N ARG A 512 -4.56 2.38 -5.47
CA ARG A 512 -3.28 2.12 -6.11
C ARG A 512 -2.17 3.00 -5.53
N ALA A 513 -2.43 4.27 -5.27
CA ALA A 513 -1.47 5.16 -4.63
C ALA A 513 -0.99 4.57 -3.29
N LYS A 514 -1.92 4.23 -2.39
CA LYS A 514 -1.58 3.63 -1.08
C LYS A 514 -0.88 2.27 -1.23
N LEU A 515 -1.36 1.42 -2.14
CA LEU A 515 -0.78 0.09 -2.34
C LEU A 515 0.62 0.14 -2.97
N SER A 516 0.96 1.17 -3.74
CA SER A 516 2.32 1.40 -4.21
C SER A 516 3.29 1.66 -3.06
N PHE A 517 2.86 2.40 -2.03
CA PHE A 517 3.62 2.56 -0.79
C PHE A 517 3.70 1.28 0.03
N PHE A 518 2.71 0.39 -0.02
CA PHE A 518 2.88 -0.94 0.58
C PHE A 518 3.98 -1.74 -0.14
N GLY A 519 4.19 -1.48 -1.43
CA GLY A 519 5.14 -2.19 -2.28
C GLY A 519 4.49 -3.17 -3.23
N ALA A 520 3.16 -3.07 -3.40
CA ALA A 520 2.44 -3.93 -4.31
C ALA A 520 2.87 -3.70 -5.76
N THR A 521 2.92 -4.78 -6.51
CA THR A 521 3.08 -4.80 -7.96
C THR A 521 1.84 -5.43 -8.59
N HIS A 522 1.76 -5.42 -9.93
CA HIS A 522 0.72 -6.09 -10.71
C HIS A 522 -0.71 -5.81 -10.23
N PHE A 523 -1.12 -4.54 -10.23
CA PHE A 523 -2.48 -4.15 -9.89
C PHE A 523 -3.49 -4.75 -10.88
N ASP A 524 -4.45 -5.51 -10.38
CA ASP A 524 -5.48 -6.18 -11.17
C ASP A 524 -6.87 -5.70 -10.72
N PRO A 525 -7.37 -4.57 -11.27
CA PRO A 525 -8.69 -4.05 -10.97
C PRO A 525 -9.76 -5.06 -11.36
N ARG A 526 -10.76 -5.23 -10.49
CA ARG A 526 -11.92 -6.10 -10.78
C ARG A 526 -13.22 -5.31 -10.90
N SER A 527 -13.19 -4.05 -10.48
CA SER A 527 -14.07 -2.98 -10.92
C SER A 527 -13.34 -1.64 -10.72
N ASP A 528 -14.05 -0.54 -10.97
CA ASP A 528 -13.72 0.84 -10.56
C ASP A 528 -13.53 1.06 -9.03
N ARG A 529 -13.86 0.08 -8.18
CA ARG A 529 -13.96 0.23 -6.71
C ARG A 529 -13.04 -0.70 -5.92
N TRP A 530 -12.41 -1.68 -6.56
CA TRP A 530 -11.51 -2.60 -5.86
C TRP A 530 -10.48 -3.23 -6.80
N VAL A 531 -9.33 -3.57 -6.20
CA VAL A 531 -8.13 -4.05 -6.89
C VAL A 531 -7.54 -5.25 -6.18
N ARG A 532 -7.08 -6.24 -6.95
CA ARG A 532 -6.30 -7.38 -6.45
C ARG A 532 -4.82 -7.09 -6.58
N ILE A 533 -4.06 -7.53 -5.58
CA ILE A 533 -2.60 -7.49 -5.54
C ILE A 533 -2.05 -8.77 -4.90
N CYS A 534 -0.75 -8.99 -5.02
CA CYS A 534 -0.03 -10.02 -4.28
C CYS A 534 1.09 -9.38 -3.45
N MET A 535 1.12 -9.66 -2.15
CA MET A 535 2.12 -9.13 -1.21
C MET A 535 3.25 -10.14 -1.01
N PHE A 536 4.49 -9.64 -0.92
CA PHE A 536 5.71 -10.45 -0.75
C PHE A 536 5.95 -11.52 -1.85
N GLN A 537 5.32 -11.38 -3.01
CA GLN A 537 5.66 -12.21 -4.16
C GLN A 537 7.10 -11.90 -4.60
N GLY A 538 7.92 -12.94 -4.79
CA GLY A 538 9.35 -12.82 -5.09
C GLY A 538 10.24 -12.74 -3.85
N ALA A 539 9.72 -12.30 -2.69
CA ALA A 539 10.50 -12.11 -1.48
C ALA A 539 11.12 -13.43 -0.96
N PRO A 540 12.28 -13.39 -0.29
CA PRO A 540 12.81 -14.55 0.43
C PRO A 540 11.85 -15.00 1.54
N TYR A 541 11.86 -16.29 1.87
CA TYR A 541 11.20 -16.79 3.08
C TYR A 541 12.05 -16.48 4.32
N PRO A 542 11.47 -16.55 5.54
CA PRO A 542 12.20 -16.25 6.78
C PRO A 542 13.56 -16.97 6.92
N ASN A 543 13.65 -18.22 6.48
CA ASN A 543 14.87 -19.04 6.56
C ASN A 543 15.89 -18.77 5.42
N GLU A 544 15.55 -17.90 4.48
CA GLU A 544 16.37 -17.57 3.30
C GLU A 544 16.77 -16.10 3.25
N LEU A 545 16.21 -15.26 4.13
CA LEU A 545 16.43 -13.82 4.12
C LEU A 545 17.90 -13.51 4.43
N THR A 546 18.54 -12.81 3.50
CA THR A 546 19.91 -12.30 3.64
C THR A 546 19.98 -10.87 3.12
N HIS A 547 21.05 -10.16 3.46
CA HIS A 547 21.30 -8.80 2.96
C HIS A 547 21.24 -8.75 1.42
N ASP A 548 21.76 -9.77 0.73
CA ASP A 548 21.85 -9.80 -0.74
C ASP A 548 20.49 -9.97 -1.45
N ASN A 549 19.48 -10.52 -0.76
CA ASN A 549 18.17 -10.80 -1.35
C ASN A 549 17.02 -10.01 -0.71
N ALA A 550 17.32 -9.09 0.21
CA ALA A 550 16.33 -8.38 1.01
C ALA A 550 15.55 -7.29 0.25
N ASP A 551 16.04 -6.80 -0.90
CA ASP A 551 15.47 -5.60 -1.51
C ASP A 551 14.93 -5.78 -2.93
N HIS A 552 15.75 -6.23 -3.88
CA HIS A 552 15.38 -6.30 -5.30
C HIS A 552 14.44 -7.46 -5.67
N TRP A 553 13.85 -8.15 -4.69
CA TRP A 553 12.96 -9.30 -4.89
C TRP A 553 11.64 -8.94 -5.59
N VAL A 554 11.25 -7.66 -5.57
CA VAL A 554 10.09 -7.12 -6.30
C VAL A 554 10.25 -7.14 -7.82
N TYR A 555 11.49 -7.26 -8.31
CA TYR A 555 11.80 -7.38 -9.73
C TYR A 555 12.07 -8.85 -10.07
N PRO A 556 11.51 -9.42 -11.15
CA PRO A 556 11.81 -10.79 -11.54
C PRO A 556 13.26 -10.92 -11.98
N ASN A 557 13.87 -12.11 -11.83
CA ASN A 557 15.17 -12.39 -12.41
C ASN A 557 15.05 -12.53 -13.94
N LEU A 558 16.06 -12.03 -14.67
CA LEU A 558 16.14 -12.23 -16.11
C LEU A 558 16.32 -13.73 -16.42
N GLU A 559 15.65 -14.22 -17.46
CA GLU A 559 15.78 -15.63 -17.89
C GLU A 559 17.25 -15.99 -18.15
N GLY A 560 17.74 -17.05 -17.48
CA GLY A 560 19.13 -17.52 -17.61
C GLY A 560 20.14 -16.93 -16.61
N ALA A 561 19.72 -16.09 -15.66
CA ALA A 561 20.54 -15.71 -14.51
C ALA A 561 20.34 -16.72 -13.37
N GLU A 562 21.25 -17.69 -13.26
CA GLU A 562 21.44 -18.55 -12.07
C GLU A 562 22.58 -18.06 -11.19
#